data_AF-A0A929P591-F1
#
_entry.id   AF-A0A929P591-F1
#
_cell.length_a   1.000
_cell.length_b   1.000
_cell.length_c   1.000
_cell.angle_alpha   90.00
_cell.angle_beta   90.00
_cell.angle_gamma   90.00
#
_symmetry.space_group_name_H-M   'P 1'
#
loop_
_entity.id
_entity.type
_entity.pdbx_description
1 polymer ?
#
loop_
_entity_poly.entity_id
_entity_poly.type
_entity_poly.pdbx_seq_one_letter_code
_entity_poly.pdbx_strand_id
1 'polypeptide(L)'
;MTVGKDIAWKIDKEAKHAVKSSAGSKGTFYHLKFDNRHIELFISSDAEGSKPKKFSQLEVKDVTIDGKTSPLFKWCLNNQERHKRFLQQGLNVRKNICVIDGNKGTFVMSLNKATLEDLKKARRLSIMLKPFRTPLELKYDISDFDDMYLALNARPAPVVVAPVVKKTEQVASEPKKKCWSGPPAKYSNIKSVEYECGDASAKMDAERWVTKLVNQEKAKEQALAEEKAEQAKLAEEKEQKAMAVELKQQEQLQLEAAALAASQAKQLELNSEITQKMLKVCQKYWDKGEHRCYCQKYIDHAPEEIQASSTCE
;
A
#
# COMPACT_ATOMS: atom_id res chain seq x y z
N MET A 1 -5.46 -21.65 14.01
CA MET A 1 -4.12 -21.34 14.57
C MET A 1 -4.05 -19.84 14.81
N THR A 2 -3.50 -19.43 15.94
CA THR A 2 -3.39 -18.01 16.30
C THR A 2 -1.91 -17.64 16.43
N VAL A 3 -1.52 -16.57 15.74
CA VAL A 3 -0.20 -15.92 15.82
C VAL A 3 -0.39 -14.68 16.67
N GLY A 4 0.01 -14.78 17.94
CA GLY A 4 -0.25 -13.75 18.93
C GLY A 4 0.70 -12.55 18.84
N LYS A 5 0.50 -11.62 19.78
CA LYS A 5 1.31 -10.41 19.94
C LYS A 5 2.75 -10.69 20.39
N ASP A 6 2.99 -11.87 20.98
CA ASP A 6 4.29 -12.38 21.39
C ASP A 6 5.27 -12.59 20.23
N ILE A 7 4.74 -12.68 19.00
CA ILE A 7 5.55 -12.83 17.79
C ILE A 7 5.73 -11.44 17.15
N ALA A 8 6.93 -10.88 17.24
CA ALA A 8 7.24 -9.59 16.63
C ALA A 8 7.47 -9.68 15.11
N TRP A 9 7.27 -8.55 14.42
CA TRP A 9 7.68 -8.40 13.03
C TRP A 9 9.21 -8.34 12.91
N LYS A 10 9.77 -9.14 12.00
CA LYS A 10 11.16 -9.01 11.55
C LYS A 10 11.19 -8.05 10.38
N ILE A 11 11.79 -6.87 10.55
CA ILE A 11 11.84 -5.81 9.54
C ILE A 11 13.18 -5.88 8.81
N ASP A 12 13.13 -6.07 7.49
CA ASP A 12 14.27 -5.93 6.60
C ASP A 12 14.14 -4.59 5.85
N LYS A 13 14.95 -3.61 6.26
CA LYS A 13 14.96 -2.27 5.66
C LYS A 13 15.62 -2.24 4.30
N GLU A 14 16.55 -3.17 4.02
CA GLU A 14 17.26 -3.25 2.74
C GLU A 14 16.35 -3.83 1.68
N ALA A 15 15.71 -4.96 1.98
CA ALA A 15 14.74 -5.61 1.11
C ALA A 15 13.33 -4.98 1.16
N LYS A 16 13.14 -3.97 2.02
CA LYS A 16 11.88 -3.23 2.22
C LYS A 16 10.67 -4.12 2.46
N HIS A 17 10.84 -5.12 3.31
CA HIS A 17 9.73 -5.95 3.74
C HIS A 17 9.78 -6.25 5.24
N ALA A 18 8.65 -6.67 5.78
CA ALA A 18 8.54 -7.17 7.15
C ALA A 18 7.90 -8.55 7.15
N VAL A 19 8.34 -9.44 8.05
CA VAL A 19 7.84 -10.82 8.14
C VAL A 19 7.47 -11.16 9.58
N LYS A 20 6.28 -11.71 9.77
CA LYS A 20 5.78 -12.28 11.03
C LYS A 20 5.56 -13.78 10.84
N SER A 21 6.33 -14.60 11.57
CA SER A 21 6.44 -16.04 11.33
C SER A 21 5.99 -16.85 12.54
N SER A 22 5.26 -17.94 12.31
CA SER A 22 4.83 -18.82 13.40
C SER A 22 4.90 -20.29 13.00
N ALA A 23 5.31 -21.13 13.93
CA ALA A 23 5.32 -22.57 13.78
C ALA A 23 3.91 -23.13 13.95
N GLY A 24 3.45 -23.87 12.95
CA GLY A 24 2.22 -24.66 13.01
C GLY A 24 2.49 -26.12 13.36
N SER A 25 1.51 -26.98 13.09
CA SER A 25 1.62 -28.42 13.34
C SER A 25 2.57 -29.10 12.34
N LYS A 26 3.26 -30.15 12.79
CA LYS A 26 4.05 -31.06 11.93
C LYS A 26 5.16 -30.37 11.13
N GLY A 27 5.91 -29.46 11.77
CA GLY A 27 7.05 -28.78 11.15
C GLY A 27 6.67 -27.84 9.99
N THR A 28 5.42 -27.36 9.96
CA THR A 28 4.98 -26.37 8.97
C THR A 28 5.11 -24.99 9.57
N PHE A 29 5.64 -24.02 8.82
CA PHE A 29 5.72 -22.63 9.27
C PHE A 29 4.85 -21.76 8.37
N TYR A 30 4.19 -20.78 8.99
CA TYR A 30 3.32 -19.80 8.34
C TYR A 30 3.91 -18.42 8.50
N HIS A 31 4.17 -17.77 7.39
CA HIS A 31 4.86 -16.49 7.35
C HIS A 31 3.99 -15.46 6.67
N LEU A 32 3.66 -14.41 7.40
CA LEU A 32 2.99 -13.23 6.87
C LEU A 32 4.04 -12.19 6.55
N LYS A 33 4.20 -11.89 5.27
CA LYS A 33 5.14 -10.92 4.73
C LYS A 33 4.40 -9.71 4.17
N PHE A 34 5.01 -8.54 4.32
CA PHE A 34 4.51 -7.26 3.83
C PHE A 34 5.63 -6.47 3.17
N ASP A 35 5.41 -5.88 1.99
CA ASP A 35 6.42 -5.15 1.21
C ASP A 35 5.96 -3.75 0.74
N ASN A 36 5.09 -3.09 1.53
CA ASN A 36 4.36 -1.85 1.20
C ASN A 36 3.29 -1.95 0.11
N ARG A 37 3.35 -2.96 -0.76
CA ARG A 37 2.41 -3.11 -1.88
C ARG A 37 1.56 -4.37 -1.78
N HIS A 38 2.06 -5.40 -1.13
CA HIS A 38 1.46 -6.70 -1.05
C HIS A 38 1.46 -7.20 0.38
N ILE A 39 0.43 -7.99 0.70
CA ILE A 39 0.51 -9.01 1.75
C ILE A 39 0.76 -10.34 1.07
N GLU A 40 1.79 -11.03 1.53
CA GLU A 40 2.14 -12.38 1.10
C GLU A 40 2.04 -13.31 2.31
N LEU A 41 1.20 -14.33 2.19
CA LEU A 41 1.25 -15.49 3.07
C LEU A 41 2.06 -16.57 2.36
N PHE A 42 3.17 -16.98 2.94
CA PHE A 42 3.96 -18.10 2.44
C PHE A 42 4.09 -19.20 3.50
N ILE A 43 4.08 -20.45 3.04
CA ILE A 43 4.10 -21.63 3.89
C ILE A 43 5.36 -22.44 3.58
N SER A 44 6.14 -22.76 4.60
CA SER A 44 7.41 -23.48 4.46
C SER A 44 7.49 -24.69 5.41
N SER A 45 8.58 -25.45 5.28
CA SER A 45 8.91 -26.56 6.19
C SER A 45 10.06 -26.22 7.16
N ASP A 46 10.48 -24.95 7.20
CA ASP A 46 11.60 -24.42 7.99
C ASP A 46 11.30 -23.01 8.50
N ALA A 47 11.91 -22.62 9.62
CA ALA A 47 11.62 -21.35 10.29
C ALA A 47 12.14 -20.13 9.50
N GLU A 48 13.11 -20.33 8.62
CA GLU A 48 13.74 -19.33 7.78
C GLU A 48 12.94 -19.05 6.50
N GLY A 49 12.03 -19.96 6.13
CA GLY A 49 11.22 -19.82 4.91
C GLY A 49 11.93 -20.22 3.62
N SER A 50 13.08 -20.89 3.72
CA SER A 50 13.92 -21.27 2.58
C SER A 50 13.40 -22.51 1.83
N LYS A 51 12.54 -23.32 2.47
CA LYS A 51 11.98 -24.56 1.91
C LYS A 51 10.45 -24.42 1.78
N PRO A 52 9.96 -23.79 0.70
CA PRO A 52 8.53 -23.61 0.47
C PRO A 52 7.81 -24.97 0.42
N LYS A 53 6.64 -25.03 1.05
CA LYS A 53 5.83 -26.24 1.12
C LYS A 53 4.94 -26.35 -0.11
N LYS A 54 5.01 -27.51 -0.76
CA LYS A 54 4.20 -27.83 -1.94
C LYS A 54 2.85 -28.38 -1.53
N PHE A 55 1.81 -27.89 -2.19
CA PHE A 55 0.44 -28.38 -2.08
C PHE A 55 -0.02 -28.83 -3.46
N SER A 56 -0.69 -29.99 -3.52
CA SER A 56 -1.39 -30.44 -4.72
C SER A 56 -2.70 -29.69 -4.96
N GLN A 57 -3.26 -29.14 -3.88
CA GLN A 57 -4.41 -28.24 -3.90
C GLN A 57 -4.28 -27.25 -2.74
N LEU A 58 -4.10 -25.97 -3.06
CA LEU A 58 -4.16 -24.87 -2.13
C LEU A 58 -5.31 -23.95 -2.53
N GLU A 59 -6.21 -23.69 -1.58
CA GLU A 59 -7.35 -22.80 -1.76
C GLU A 59 -7.37 -21.77 -0.63
N VAL A 60 -7.63 -20.49 -0.97
CA VAL A 60 -7.90 -19.43 0.01
C VAL A 60 -9.39 -19.11 -0.09
N LYS A 61 -10.11 -19.34 1.00
CA LYS A 61 -11.56 -19.16 1.06
C LYS A 61 -11.99 -17.78 1.45
N ASP A 62 -11.30 -17.20 2.44
CA ASP A 62 -11.64 -15.88 2.96
C ASP A 62 -10.41 -15.17 3.53
N VAL A 63 -10.46 -13.84 3.48
CA VAL A 63 -9.52 -12.94 4.15
C VAL A 63 -10.34 -11.85 4.83
N THR A 64 -10.25 -11.80 6.16
CA THR A 64 -10.96 -10.83 6.97
C THR A 64 -10.00 -9.96 7.78
N ILE A 65 -10.32 -8.68 7.88
CA ILE A 65 -9.62 -7.69 8.70
C ILE A 65 -10.59 -7.28 9.80
N ASP A 66 -10.23 -7.53 11.06
CA ASP A 66 -11.11 -7.36 12.23
C ASP A 66 -12.50 -8.01 12.06
N GLY A 67 -12.53 -9.19 11.42
CA GLY A 67 -13.76 -9.95 11.17
C GLY A 67 -14.61 -9.43 10.00
N LYS A 68 -14.21 -8.34 9.34
CA LYS A 68 -14.84 -7.85 8.11
C LYS A 68 -14.12 -8.41 6.89
N THR A 69 -14.86 -9.03 5.97
CA THR A 69 -14.30 -9.50 4.69
C THR A 69 -13.74 -8.33 3.90
N SER A 70 -12.49 -8.46 3.43
CA SER A 70 -11.87 -7.43 2.59
C SER A 70 -12.62 -7.30 1.26
N PRO A 71 -13.10 -6.09 0.87
CA PRO A 71 -13.75 -5.88 -0.41
C PRO A 71 -12.84 -6.26 -1.59
N LEU A 72 -11.54 -6.00 -1.47
CA LEU A 72 -10.53 -6.35 -2.47
C LEU A 72 -10.40 -7.86 -2.62
N PHE A 73 -10.41 -8.59 -1.50
CA PHE A 73 -10.39 -10.05 -1.53
C PHE A 73 -11.67 -10.63 -2.15
N LYS A 74 -12.84 -10.08 -1.80
CA LYS A 74 -14.12 -10.48 -2.41
C LYS A 74 -14.14 -10.23 -3.92
N TRP A 75 -13.64 -9.08 -4.34
CA TRP A 75 -13.45 -8.76 -5.76
C TRP A 75 -12.52 -9.77 -6.43
N CYS A 76 -11.42 -10.11 -5.77
CA CYS A 76 -10.43 -11.06 -6.25
C CYS A 76 -11.02 -12.46 -6.48
N LEU A 77 -11.84 -12.94 -5.54
CA LEU A 77 -12.57 -14.20 -5.71
C LEU A 77 -13.53 -14.19 -6.90
N ASN A 78 -14.17 -13.05 -7.19
CA ASN A 78 -15.15 -12.92 -8.27
C ASN A 78 -14.53 -12.73 -9.66
N ASN A 79 -13.27 -12.30 -9.75
CA ASN A 79 -12.60 -11.91 -11.00
C ASN A 79 -11.50 -12.90 -11.46
N GLN A 80 -11.61 -14.16 -11.04
CA GLN A 80 -10.70 -15.22 -11.46
C GLN A 80 -10.89 -15.58 -12.94
N GLU A 81 -9.79 -15.92 -13.63
CA GLU A 81 -9.83 -16.33 -15.04
C GLU A 81 -10.70 -17.58 -15.30
N ARG A 82 -10.93 -18.39 -14.27
CA ARG A 82 -11.95 -19.45 -14.29
C ARG A 82 -13.04 -19.10 -13.29
N HIS A 83 -14.30 -19.09 -13.74
CA HIS A 83 -15.48 -18.75 -12.92
C HIS A 83 -15.74 -19.78 -11.80
N LYS A 84 -14.91 -19.75 -10.74
CA LYS A 84 -15.13 -20.49 -9.49
C LYS A 84 -15.15 -19.50 -8.34
N ARG A 85 -16.01 -19.78 -7.34
CA ARG A 85 -16.15 -18.97 -6.12
C ARG A 85 -14.93 -19.06 -5.17
N PHE A 86 -13.89 -19.80 -5.52
CA PHE A 86 -12.73 -20.07 -4.65
C PHE A 86 -11.44 -19.94 -5.45
N LEU A 87 -10.44 -19.26 -4.89
CA LEU A 87 -9.15 -19.09 -5.54
C LEU A 87 -8.33 -20.35 -5.27
N GLN A 88 -8.09 -21.12 -6.33
CA GLN A 88 -7.37 -22.40 -6.30
C GLN A 88 -5.98 -22.22 -6.92
N GLN A 89 -5.04 -23.08 -6.54
CA GLN A 89 -3.70 -23.15 -7.11
C GLN A 89 -3.69 -22.97 -8.64
N GLY A 90 -2.87 -22.03 -9.12
CA GLY A 90 -2.67 -21.76 -10.54
C GLY A 90 -3.76 -20.93 -11.21
N LEU A 91 -4.75 -20.42 -10.45
CA LEU A 91 -5.71 -19.43 -10.95
C LEU A 91 -5.15 -18.02 -10.76
N ASN A 92 -4.97 -17.32 -11.87
CA ASN A 92 -4.66 -15.90 -11.87
C ASN A 92 -5.96 -15.09 -11.86
N VAL A 93 -5.88 -13.91 -11.26
CA VAL A 93 -6.94 -12.90 -11.29
C VAL A 93 -6.52 -11.80 -12.25
N ARG A 94 -7.48 -11.21 -12.96
CA ARG A 94 -7.22 -10.06 -13.83
C ARG A 94 -6.38 -9.01 -13.11
N LYS A 95 -5.35 -8.51 -13.81
CA LYS A 95 -4.39 -7.50 -13.29
C LYS A 95 -3.49 -7.98 -12.14
N ASN A 96 -3.37 -9.30 -11.91
CA ASN A 96 -2.50 -9.89 -10.88
C ASN A 96 -2.78 -9.36 -9.46
N ILE A 97 -4.04 -9.01 -9.17
CA ILE A 97 -4.43 -8.44 -7.86
C ILE A 97 -4.26 -9.46 -6.74
N CYS A 98 -4.57 -10.74 -6.98
CA CYS A 98 -4.09 -11.82 -6.13
C CYS A 98 -3.62 -13.03 -6.93
N VAL A 99 -2.72 -13.80 -6.32
CA VAL A 99 -2.10 -14.98 -6.90
C VAL A 99 -2.02 -16.06 -5.83
N ILE A 100 -2.38 -17.31 -6.19
CA ILE A 100 -2.09 -18.49 -5.37
C ILE A 100 -1.19 -19.44 -6.16
N ASP A 101 0.00 -19.69 -5.61
CA ASP A 101 0.93 -20.67 -6.12
C ASP A 101 1.08 -21.81 -5.11
N GLY A 102 0.35 -22.90 -5.33
CA GLY A 102 0.47 -24.10 -4.50
C GLY A 102 1.81 -24.82 -4.62
N ASN A 103 2.61 -24.58 -5.68
CA ASN A 103 3.96 -25.14 -5.79
C ASN A 103 4.95 -24.40 -4.89
N LYS A 104 4.65 -23.15 -4.53
CA LYS A 104 5.44 -22.36 -3.58
C LYS A 104 4.76 -22.25 -2.21
N GLY A 105 3.52 -22.70 -2.09
CA GLY A 105 2.73 -22.53 -0.88
C GLY A 105 2.47 -21.05 -0.58
N THR A 106 2.34 -20.23 -1.63
CA THR A 106 2.20 -18.77 -1.49
C THR A 106 0.80 -18.30 -1.89
N PHE A 107 0.33 -17.31 -1.15
CA PHE A 107 -0.82 -16.48 -1.48
C PHE A 107 -0.36 -15.02 -1.39
N VAL A 108 -0.45 -14.31 -2.51
CA VAL A 108 -0.08 -12.89 -2.59
C VAL A 108 -1.32 -12.08 -2.91
N MET A 109 -1.54 -11.01 -2.17
CA MET A 109 -2.61 -10.04 -2.40
C MET A 109 -2.01 -8.64 -2.48
N SER A 110 -2.18 -8.00 -3.64
CA SER A 110 -1.88 -6.59 -3.83
C SER A 110 -2.82 -5.74 -2.98
N LEU A 111 -2.28 -4.71 -2.34
CA LEU A 111 -3.04 -3.80 -1.48
C LEU A 111 -3.38 -2.53 -2.24
N ASN A 112 -4.62 -2.08 -2.10
CA ASN A 112 -5.01 -0.72 -2.45
C ASN A 112 -4.89 0.19 -1.21
N LYS A 113 -5.01 1.51 -1.43
CA LYS A 113 -4.91 2.50 -0.34
C LYS A 113 -5.89 2.24 0.79
N ALA A 114 -7.14 1.88 0.47
CA ALA A 114 -8.17 1.58 1.47
C ALA A 114 -7.79 0.37 2.34
N THR A 115 -7.35 -0.73 1.72
CA THR A 115 -6.94 -1.95 2.44
C THR A 115 -5.70 -1.71 3.30
N LEU A 116 -4.74 -0.91 2.82
CA LEU A 116 -3.56 -0.54 3.62
C LEU A 116 -3.96 0.29 4.85
N GLU A 117 -4.87 1.26 4.69
CA GLU A 117 -5.39 2.05 5.81
C GLU A 117 -6.21 1.20 6.79
N ASP A 118 -6.97 0.22 6.30
CA ASP A 118 -7.66 -0.75 7.14
C ASP A 118 -6.66 -1.58 7.95
N LEU A 119 -5.58 -2.09 7.33
CA LEU A 119 -4.53 -2.86 8.00
C LEU A 119 -3.80 -2.05 9.09
N LYS A 120 -3.51 -0.77 8.84
CA LYS A 120 -2.87 0.12 9.83
C LYS A 120 -3.73 0.32 11.07
N LYS A 121 -5.05 0.28 10.94
CA LYS A 121 -5.99 0.44 12.07
C LYS A 121 -6.42 -0.89 12.68
N ALA A 122 -6.14 -1.99 12.00
CA ALA A 122 -6.62 -3.29 12.36
C ALA A 122 -5.89 -3.88 13.56
N ARG A 123 -6.58 -4.77 14.27
CA ARG A 123 -5.96 -5.57 15.35
C ARG A 123 -5.72 -7.00 14.92
N ARG A 124 -6.55 -7.51 13.99
CA ARG A 124 -6.53 -8.90 13.58
C ARG A 124 -6.69 -9.06 12.08
N LEU A 125 -5.86 -9.94 11.51
CA LEU A 125 -6.00 -10.45 10.15
C LEU A 125 -6.28 -11.95 10.22
N SER A 126 -7.38 -12.41 9.60
CA SER A 126 -7.68 -13.83 9.49
C SER A 126 -7.64 -14.28 8.04
N ILE A 127 -6.92 -15.37 7.76
CA ILE A 127 -6.84 -16.00 6.44
C ILE A 127 -7.32 -17.45 6.56
N MET A 128 -8.39 -17.79 5.84
CA MET A 128 -8.95 -19.14 5.82
C MET A 128 -8.38 -19.93 4.65
N LEU A 129 -7.42 -20.80 4.96
CA LEU A 129 -6.81 -21.73 4.02
C LEU A 129 -7.59 -23.04 3.96
N LYS A 130 -7.54 -23.71 2.81
CA LYS A 130 -7.98 -25.09 2.66
C LYS A 130 -6.94 -25.89 1.87
N PRO A 131 -5.86 -26.35 2.53
CA PRO A 131 -4.94 -27.31 1.94
C PRO A 131 -5.64 -28.68 1.92
N PHE A 132 -6.27 -29.02 0.81
CA PHE A 132 -7.04 -30.26 0.60
C PHE A 132 -8.41 -30.33 1.32
N ARG A 133 -8.54 -31.08 2.43
CA ARG A 133 -9.84 -31.42 3.06
C ARG A 133 -10.20 -30.57 4.28
N THR A 134 -9.23 -30.29 5.15
CA THR A 134 -9.49 -29.60 6.43
C THR A 134 -9.18 -28.11 6.28
N PRO A 135 -10.16 -27.21 6.46
CA PRO A 135 -9.90 -25.78 6.52
C PRO A 135 -9.01 -25.45 7.72
N LEU A 136 -8.06 -24.55 7.50
CA LEU A 136 -7.20 -23.99 8.52
C LEU A 136 -7.40 -22.48 8.54
N GLU A 137 -7.86 -21.96 9.66
CA GLU A 137 -7.94 -20.52 9.90
C GLU A 137 -6.64 -20.04 10.57
N LEU A 138 -5.95 -19.10 9.93
CA LEU A 138 -4.78 -18.43 10.47
C LEU A 138 -5.20 -17.06 11.00
N LYS A 139 -5.05 -16.82 12.30
CA LYS A 139 -5.40 -15.55 12.95
C LYS A 139 -4.13 -14.84 13.38
N TYR A 140 -3.77 -13.76 12.71
CA TYR A 140 -2.65 -12.91 13.07
C TYR A 140 -3.12 -11.75 13.93
N ASP A 141 -2.49 -11.56 15.08
CA ASP A 141 -2.50 -10.27 15.77
C ASP A 141 -1.59 -9.31 14.99
N ILE A 142 -2.18 -8.22 14.51
CA ILE A 142 -1.51 -7.18 13.74
C ILE A 142 -1.71 -5.82 14.41
N SER A 143 -1.96 -5.79 15.72
CA SER A 143 -2.11 -4.54 16.48
C SER A 143 -0.87 -3.64 16.46
N ASP A 144 0.28 -4.21 16.11
CA ASP A 144 1.58 -3.56 15.93
C ASP A 144 1.87 -3.19 14.46
N PHE A 145 0.90 -3.31 13.55
CA PHE A 145 1.12 -3.12 12.11
C PHE A 145 1.47 -1.68 11.75
N ASP A 146 0.83 -0.68 12.35
CA ASP A 146 1.14 0.73 12.05
C ASP A 146 2.56 1.10 12.49
N ASP A 147 2.97 0.67 13.68
CA ASP A 147 4.33 0.86 14.18
C ASP A 147 5.37 0.19 13.27
N MET A 148 5.08 -1.05 12.83
CA MET A 148 5.90 -1.76 11.85
C MET A 148 5.97 -1.01 10.52
N TYR A 149 4.83 -0.52 10.02
CA TYR A 149 4.75 0.22 8.76
C TYR A 149 5.58 1.51 8.82
N LEU A 150 5.52 2.25 9.93
CA LEU A 150 6.34 3.43 10.16
C LEU A 150 7.83 3.08 10.23
N ALA A 151 8.19 2.04 10.98
CA ALA A 151 9.57 1.59 11.13
C ALA A 151 10.20 1.10 9.81
N LEU A 152 9.42 0.43 8.96
CA LEU A 152 9.84 -0.03 7.63
C LEU A 152 10.11 1.14 6.68
N ASN A 153 9.35 2.23 6.80
CA ASN A 153 9.40 3.39 5.91
C ASN A 153 10.21 4.58 6.45
N ALA A 154 10.73 4.49 7.67
CA ALA A 154 11.56 5.52 8.27
C ALA A 154 12.87 5.72 7.48
N ARG A 155 13.18 6.97 7.12
CA ARG A 155 14.47 7.32 6.51
C ARG A 155 15.59 7.19 7.55
N PRO A 156 16.77 6.65 7.20
CA PRO A 156 17.91 6.64 8.09
C PRO A 156 18.33 8.09 8.40
N ALA A 157 18.58 8.36 9.68
CA ALA A 157 18.99 9.69 10.13
C ALA A 157 20.37 10.06 9.54
N PRO A 158 20.56 11.30 9.04
CA PRO A 158 21.87 11.76 8.61
C PRO A 158 22.82 11.88 9.81
N VAL A 159 23.99 11.24 9.71
CA VAL A 159 25.06 11.31 10.72
C VAL A 159 25.72 12.68 10.62
N VAL A 160 25.45 13.56 11.59
CA VAL A 160 26.01 14.92 11.64
C VAL A 160 27.40 14.86 12.30
N VAL A 161 28.45 15.17 11.53
CA VAL A 161 29.82 15.32 12.03
C VAL A 161 30.05 16.80 12.37
N ALA A 162 30.40 17.09 13.63
CA ALA A 162 30.64 18.45 14.12
C ALA A 162 32.08 18.94 13.80
N PRO A 163 32.28 20.21 13.39
CA PRO A 163 33.62 20.78 13.21
C PRO A 163 34.13 21.49 14.48
N VAL A 164 35.40 21.24 14.82
CA VAL A 164 36.13 21.89 15.92
C VAL A 164 36.85 23.14 15.38
N VAL A 165 36.54 24.31 15.96
CA VAL A 165 37.19 25.60 15.67
C VAL A 165 38.30 25.85 16.70
N LYS A 166 39.53 26.12 16.24
CA LYS A 166 40.61 26.70 17.07
C LYS A 166 40.88 28.16 16.69
N LYS A 167 41.09 28.94 17.74
CA LYS A 167 41.10 30.40 17.84
C LYS A 167 42.51 30.96 17.65
N THR A 168 42.61 32.09 16.95
CA THR A 168 43.82 32.90 16.72
C THR A 168 44.22 33.71 17.95
N GLU A 169 45.52 33.98 18.09
CA GLU A 169 46.14 34.82 19.12
C GLU A 169 46.74 36.07 18.45
N GLN A 170 46.44 37.26 18.99
CA GLN A 170 46.92 38.56 18.52
C GLN A 170 47.77 39.23 19.61
N VAL A 171 48.87 39.86 19.21
CA VAL A 171 49.75 40.71 20.03
C VAL A 171 49.51 42.18 19.68
N ALA A 172 49.52 43.04 20.70
CA ALA A 172 49.14 44.44 20.69
C ALA A 172 50.28 45.42 20.38
N SER A 173 49.96 46.58 19.81
CA SER A 173 50.75 47.83 19.85
C SER A 173 49.84 49.09 19.80
N GLU A 174 50.44 50.24 20.17
CA GLU A 174 49.91 51.53 20.66
C GLU A 174 48.82 52.30 19.86
N PRO A 175 48.09 53.27 20.47
CA PRO A 175 46.84 53.79 19.91
C PRO A 175 47.08 54.86 18.82
N LYS A 176 46.99 54.45 17.56
CA LYS A 176 46.83 55.36 16.42
C LYS A 176 45.35 55.59 16.11
N LYS A 177 45.03 56.73 15.48
CA LYS A 177 43.66 57.08 15.07
C LYS A 177 43.08 55.96 14.19
N LYS A 178 41.89 55.48 14.54
CA LYS A 178 41.19 54.37 13.89
C LYS A 178 40.23 54.88 12.81
N CYS A 179 40.28 54.27 11.63
CA CYS A 179 39.44 54.51 10.46
C CYS A 179 38.70 53.22 10.08
N TRP A 180 37.53 53.34 9.46
CA TRP A 180 36.59 52.22 9.30
C TRP A 180 36.22 52.04 7.82
N SER A 181 36.23 50.79 7.35
CA SER A 181 35.72 50.41 6.03
C SER A 181 34.42 49.65 6.20
N GLY A 182 33.32 50.21 5.67
CA GLY A 182 31.97 49.65 5.78
C GLY A 182 31.49 48.98 4.49
N PRO A 183 30.55 48.02 4.57
CA PRO A 183 29.92 47.42 3.40
C PRO A 183 28.95 48.40 2.71
N PRO A 184 28.54 48.12 1.46
CA PRO A 184 27.45 48.84 0.79
C PRO A 184 26.14 48.77 1.61
N ALA A 185 25.29 49.79 1.51
CA ALA A 185 24.07 49.94 2.31
C ALA A 185 23.12 48.72 2.31
N LYS A 186 23.14 47.91 1.24
CA LYS A 186 22.33 46.69 1.10
C LYS A 186 22.80 45.53 2.02
N TYR A 187 24.05 45.55 2.50
CA TYR A 187 24.65 44.52 3.36
C TYR A 187 25.09 45.10 4.71
N SER A 188 24.22 45.92 5.32
CA SER A 188 24.51 46.59 6.61
C SER A 188 24.68 45.62 7.79
N ASN A 189 24.33 44.34 7.60
CA ASN A 189 24.55 43.26 8.54
C ASN A 189 26.02 42.78 8.60
N ILE A 190 26.86 43.15 7.62
CA ILE A 190 28.30 42.88 7.65
C ILE A 190 29.00 43.95 8.50
N LYS A 191 29.77 43.52 9.51
CA LYS A 191 30.48 44.45 10.39
C LYS A 191 31.59 45.19 9.63
N SER A 192 31.67 46.50 9.86
CA SER A 192 32.78 47.32 9.37
C SER A 192 34.11 46.84 9.96
N VAL A 193 35.17 46.93 9.16
CA VAL A 193 36.53 46.55 9.58
C VAL A 193 37.28 47.80 9.98
N GLU A 194 37.80 47.80 11.20
CA GLU A 194 38.60 48.87 11.77
C GLU A 194 40.07 48.73 11.33
N TYR A 195 40.70 49.84 10.94
CA TYR A 195 42.11 49.93 10.54
C TYR A 195 42.74 51.26 10.98
N GLU A 196 44.06 51.41 10.90
CA GLU A 196 44.75 52.66 11.28
C GLU A 196 44.67 53.71 10.16
N CYS A 197 44.28 54.95 10.48
CA CYS A 197 44.02 56.04 9.53
C CYS A 197 45.22 56.52 8.67
N GLY A 198 46.41 55.96 8.86
CA GLY A 198 47.62 56.29 8.10
C GLY A 198 48.21 55.11 7.32
N ASP A 199 47.64 53.91 7.44
CA ASP A 199 48.16 52.71 6.77
C ASP A 199 47.32 52.39 5.52
N ALA A 200 47.88 52.75 4.36
CA ALA A 200 47.24 52.49 3.07
C ALA A 200 47.09 50.99 2.78
N SER A 201 47.99 50.15 3.30
CA SER A 201 47.90 48.70 3.15
C SER A 201 46.75 48.16 4.01
N ALA A 202 46.65 48.59 5.27
CA ALA A 202 45.57 48.20 6.16
C ALA A 202 44.19 48.63 5.65
N LYS A 203 44.10 49.80 5.00
CA LYS A 203 42.87 50.23 4.31
C LYS A 203 42.48 49.29 3.16
N MET A 204 43.43 48.96 2.28
CA MET A 204 43.18 48.04 1.16
C MET A 204 42.81 46.63 1.63
N ASP A 205 43.39 46.18 2.74
CA ASP A 205 43.08 44.87 3.33
C ASP A 205 41.69 44.86 3.99
N ALA A 206 41.32 45.95 4.68
CA ALA A 206 39.98 46.13 5.22
C ALA A 206 38.91 46.18 4.12
N GLU A 207 39.15 46.91 3.02
CA GLU A 207 38.24 46.97 1.87
C GLU A 207 38.13 45.63 1.13
N ARG A 208 39.25 44.91 0.93
CA ARG A 208 39.24 43.55 0.37
C ARG A 208 38.47 42.59 1.26
N TRP A 209 38.61 42.72 2.58
CA TRP A 209 37.91 41.85 3.51
C TRP A 209 36.40 42.08 3.51
N VAL A 210 35.96 43.34 3.55
CA VAL A 210 34.55 43.71 3.41
C VAL A 210 33.98 43.23 2.07
N THR A 211 34.71 43.42 0.96
CA THR A 211 34.30 42.96 -0.38
C THR A 211 34.13 41.44 -0.41
N LYS A 212 35.05 40.69 0.21
CA LYS A 212 34.97 39.23 0.30
C LYS A 212 33.74 38.79 1.09
N LEU A 213 33.43 39.43 2.22
CA LEU A 213 32.24 39.13 3.00
C LEU A 213 30.95 39.43 2.21
N VAL A 214 30.88 40.57 1.51
CA VAL A 214 29.73 40.93 0.66
C VAL A 214 29.53 39.91 -0.47
N ASN A 215 30.60 39.44 -1.10
CA ASN A 215 30.51 38.43 -2.15
C ASN A 215 30.09 37.05 -1.60
N GLN A 216 30.52 36.69 -0.39
CA GLN A 216 30.04 35.49 0.30
C GLN A 216 28.53 35.58 0.61
N GLU A 217 28.05 36.75 1.02
CA GLU A 217 26.63 36.97 1.29
C GLU A 217 25.79 36.89 0.00
N LYS A 218 26.25 37.53 -1.08
CA LYS A 218 25.63 37.41 -2.42
C LYS A 218 25.54 35.98 -2.90
N ALA A 219 26.60 35.20 -2.73
CA ALA A 219 26.62 33.79 -3.12
C ALA A 219 25.61 32.97 -2.31
N LYS A 220 25.45 33.25 -1.01
CA LYS A 220 24.42 32.62 -0.17
C LYS A 220 23.00 32.99 -0.59
N GLU A 221 22.75 34.27 -0.89
CA GLU A 221 21.45 34.73 -1.39
C GLU A 221 21.10 34.06 -2.72
N GLN A 222 22.06 33.95 -3.64
CA GLN A 222 21.87 33.26 -4.93
C GLN A 222 21.60 31.76 -4.73
N ALA A 223 22.38 31.06 -3.91
CA ALA A 223 22.15 29.65 -3.62
C ALA A 223 20.78 29.40 -2.99
N LEU A 224 20.34 30.27 -2.07
CA LEU A 224 19.01 30.17 -1.46
C LEU A 224 17.89 30.42 -2.47
N ALA A 225 18.09 31.35 -3.42
CA ALA A 225 17.12 31.60 -4.49
C ALA A 225 17.02 30.42 -5.46
N GLU A 226 18.15 29.79 -5.81
CA GLU A 226 18.20 28.58 -6.63
C GLU A 226 17.52 27.39 -5.93
N GLU A 227 17.81 27.16 -4.65
CA GLU A 227 17.17 26.09 -3.87
C GLU A 227 15.64 26.29 -3.79
N LYS A 228 15.18 27.52 -3.56
CA LYS A 228 13.74 27.83 -3.56
C LYS A 228 13.10 27.60 -4.92
N ALA A 229 13.78 27.94 -6.01
CA ALA A 229 13.28 27.71 -7.36
C ALA A 229 13.20 26.20 -7.67
N GLU A 230 14.19 25.41 -7.23
CA GLU A 230 14.18 23.95 -7.38
C GLU A 230 13.07 23.29 -6.55
N GLN A 231 12.88 23.74 -5.31
CA GLN A 231 11.78 23.27 -4.45
C GLN A 231 10.40 23.59 -5.06
N ALA A 232 10.22 24.77 -5.65
CA ALA A 232 8.98 25.15 -6.32
C ALA A 232 8.69 24.24 -7.54
N LYS A 233 9.70 23.97 -8.38
CA LYS A 233 9.57 23.04 -9.52
C LYS A 233 9.22 21.63 -9.05
N LEU A 234 9.86 21.14 -8.00
CA LEU A 234 9.59 19.81 -7.43
C LEU A 234 8.16 19.73 -6.85
N ALA A 235 7.66 20.81 -6.26
CA ALA A 235 6.30 20.86 -5.73
C ALA A 235 5.26 20.81 -6.86
N GLU A 236 5.47 21.58 -7.93
CA GLU A 236 4.60 21.58 -9.11
C GLU A 236 4.58 20.19 -9.80
N GLU A 237 5.75 19.57 -9.96
CA GLU A 237 5.84 18.21 -10.53
C GLU A 237 5.11 17.16 -9.68
N LYS A 238 5.18 17.28 -8.34
CA LYS A 238 4.44 16.39 -7.43
C LYS A 238 2.93 16.59 -7.55
N GLU A 239 2.48 17.82 -7.68
CA GLU A 239 1.05 18.14 -7.84
C GLU A 239 0.51 17.60 -9.16
N GLN A 240 1.24 17.79 -10.27
CA GLN A 240 0.89 17.22 -11.56
C GLN A 240 0.83 15.68 -11.53
N LYS A 241 1.81 15.04 -10.87
CA LYS A 241 1.81 13.58 -10.68
C LYS A 241 0.64 13.10 -9.83
N ALA A 242 0.28 13.83 -8.78
CA ALA A 242 -0.87 13.49 -7.93
C ALA A 242 -2.19 13.56 -8.72
N MET A 243 -2.40 14.63 -9.49
CA MET A 243 -3.58 14.77 -10.34
C MET A 243 -3.67 13.67 -11.40
N ALA A 244 -2.55 13.30 -12.03
CA ALA A 244 -2.53 12.22 -13.01
C ALA A 244 -2.85 10.84 -12.40
N VAL A 245 -2.44 10.59 -11.15
CA VAL A 245 -2.80 9.36 -10.42
C VAL A 245 -4.28 9.34 -10.06
N GLU A 246 -4.83 10.47 -9.61
CA GLU A 246 -6.24 10.59 -9.26
C GLU A 246 -7.14 10.39 -10.49
N LEU A 247 -6.80 11.01 -11.63
CA LEU A 247 -7.53 10.82 -12.88
C LEU A 247 -7.54 9.34 -13.31
N LYS A 248 -6.40 8.65 -13.26
CA LYS A 248 -6.30 7.22 -13.56
C LYS A 248 -7.13 6.35 -12.60
N GLN A 249 -7.21 6.73 -11.33
CA GLN A 249 -8.07 6.03 -10.37
C GLN A 249 -9.55 6.23 -10.71
N GLN A 250 -9.95 7.45 -11.07
CA GLN A 250 -11.33 7.75 -11.45
C GLN A 250 -11.75 6.99 -12.71
N GLU A 251 -10.89 6.93 -13.74
CA GLU A 251 -11.11 6.11 -14.93
C GLU A 251 -11.26 4.62 -14.59
N GLN A 252 -10.42 4.09 -13.69
CA GLN A 252 -10.53 2.69 -13.26
C GLN A 252 -11.85 2.42 -12.53
N LEU A 253 -12.30 3.33 -11.67
CA LEU A 253 -13.58 3.22 -10.97
C LEU A 253 -14.76 3.25 -11.94
N GLN A 254 -14.72 4.10 -12.97
CA GLN A 254 -15.76 4.14 -14.01
C GLN A 254 -15.79 2.84 -14.83
N LEU A 255 -14.63 2.32 -15.23
CA LEU A 255 -14.54 1.04 -15.95
C LEU A 255 -15.05 -0.12 -15.10
N GLU A 256 -14.76 -0.13 -13.81
CA GLU A 256 -15.26 -1.15 -12.88
C GLU A 256 -16.78 -1.04 -12.70
N ALA A 257 -17.32 0.17 -12.52
CA ALA A 257 -18.76 0.39 -12.43
C ALA A 257 -19.49 -0.04 -13.72
N ALA A 258 -18.94 0.27 -14.89
CA ALA A 258 -19.49 -0.16 -16.18
C ALA A 258 -19.45 -1.69 -16.32
N ALA A 259 -18.36 -2.34 -15.90
CA ALA A 259 -18.27 -3.81 -15.91
C ALA A 259 -19.28 -4.47 -14.96
N LEU A 260 -19.51 -3.88 -13.78
CA LEU A 260 -20.54 -4.37 -12.84
C LEU A 260 -21.95 -4.24 -13.43
N ALA A 261 -22.26 -3.10 -14.04
CA ALA A 261 -23.55 -2.89 -14.70
C ALA A 261 -23.77 -3.89 -15.85
N ALA A 262 -22.76 -4.10 -16.70
CA ALA A 262 -22.82 -5.09 -17.78
C ALA A 262 -22.99 -6.52 -17.25
N SER A 263 -22.32 -6.87 -16.15
CA SER A 263 -22.47 -8.19 -15.51
C SER A 263 -23.88 -8.40 -14.96
N GLN A 264 -24.47 -7.37 -14.34
CA GLN A 264 -25.84 -7.45 -13.82
C GLN A 264 -26.85 -7.63 -14.95
N ALA A 265 -26.71 -6.86 -16.04
CA ALA A 265 -27.56 -7.00 -17.22
C ALA A 265 -27.52 -8.43 -17.79
N LYS A 266 -26.32 -8.99 -17.94
CA LYS A 266 -26.16 -10.37 -18.43
C LYS A 266 -26.71 -11.42 -17.47
N GLN A 267 -26.65 -11.17 -16.16
CA GLN A 267 -27.23 -12.08 -15.17
C GLN A 267 -28.76 -12.06 -15.23
N LEU A 268 -29.39 -10.90 -15.46
CA LEU A 268 -30.83 -10.79 -15.68
C LEU A 268 -31.25 -11.53 -16.95
N GLU A 269 -30.49 -11.39 -18.04
CA GLU A 269 -30.73 -12.11 -19.29
C GLU A 269 -30.67 -13.64 -19.09
N LEU A 270 -29.60 -14.15 -18.46
CA LEU A 270 -29.48 -15.58 -18.15
C LEU A 270 -30.61 -16.09 -17.24
N ASN A 271 -30.99 -15.32 -16.21
CA ASN A 271 -32.10 -15.67 -15.34
C ASN A 271 -33.43 -15.74 -16.11
N SER A 272 -33.64 -14.83 -17.07
CA SER A 272 -34.82 -14.85 -17.94
C SER A 272 -34.85 -16.09 -18.84
N GLU A 273 -33.71 -16.46 -19.46
CA GLU A 273 -33.61 -17.66 -20.29
C GLU A 273 -33.85 -18.95 -19.49
N ILE A 274 -33.25 -19.04 -18.30
CA ILE A 274 -33.45 -20.18 -17.40
C ILE A 274 -34.93 -20.28 -17.01
N THR A 275 -35.55 -19.14 -16.66
CA THR A 275 -36.97 -19.09 -16.32
C THR A 275 -37.84 -19.56 -17.48
N GLN A 276 -37.60 -19.08 -18.71
CA GLN A 276 -38.33 -19.54 -19.90
C GLN A 276 -38.15 -21.04 -20.17
N LYS A 277 -36.93 -21.57 -20.00
CA LYS A 277 -36.67 -23.02 -20.16
C LYS A 277 -37.42 -23.83 -19.10
N MET A 278 -37.42 -23.38 -17.85
CA MET A 278 -38.16 -24.03 -16.77
C MET A 278 -39.66 -23.98 -17.00
N LEU A 279 -40.20 -22.84 -17.44
CA LEU A 279 -41.61 -22.71 -17.82
C LEU A 279 -42.00 -23.70 -18.91
N LYS A 280 -41.20 -23.85 -19.97
CA LYS A 280 -41.44 -24.85 -21.03
C LYS A 280 -41.44 -26.29 -20.51
N VAL A 281 -40.61 -26.60 -19.52
CA VAL A 281 -40.61 -27.94 -18.89
C VAL A 281 -41.88 -28.12 -18.08
N CYS A 282 -42.27 -27.13 -17.27
CA CYS A 282 -43.47 -27.17 -16.45
C CYS A 282 -44.75 -27.26 -17.29
N GLN A 283 -44.84 -26.49 -18.38
CA GLN A 283 -45.95 -26.53 -19.34
C GLN A 283 -46.24 -27.95 -19.82
N LYS A 284 -45.19 -28.72 -20.19
CA LYS A 284 -45.36 -30.12 -20.64
C LYS A 284 -46.01 -31.05 -19.63
N TYR A 285 -45.92 -30.74 -18.34
CA TYR A 285 -46.58 -31.50 -17.26
C TYR A 285 -47.95 -30.92 -16.95
N TRP A 286 -48.08 -29.59 -16.92
CA TRP A 286 -49.36 -28.91 -16.72
C TRP A 286 -50.37 -29.23 -17.83
N ASP A 287 -49.94 -29.34 -19.09
CA ASP A 287 -50.77 -29.75 -20.23
C ASP A 287 -51.35 -31.18 -20.06
N LYS A 288 -50.79 -31.98 -19.13
CA LYS A 288 -51.28 -33.32 -18.75
C LYS A 288 -52.07 -33.32 -17.45
N GLY A 289 -52.29 -32.17 -16.83
CA GLY A 289 -52.92 -32.07 -15.51
C GLY A 289 -51.99 -32.44 -14.34
N GLU A 290 -50.67 -32.55 -14.55
CA GLU A 290 -49.72 -32.96 -13.50
C GLU A 290 -48.99 -31.75 -12.92
N HIS A 291 -48.94 -31.66 -11.58
CA HIS A 291 -48.07 -30.71 -10.88
C HIS A 291 -46.76 -31.37 -10.41
N ARG A 292 -45.65 -30.62 -10.51
CA ARG A 292 -44.31 -31.05 -10.06
C ARG A 292 -43.72 -30.01 -9.12
N CYS A 293 -43.12 -30.43 -8.01
CA CYS A 293 -42.64 -29.49 -6.98
C CYS A 293 -41.61 -28.47 -7.48
N TYR A 294 -40.73 -28.80 -8.42
CA TYR A 294 -39.80 -27.80 -8.97
C TYR A 294 -40.50 -26.73 -9.83
N CYS A 295 -41.74 -26.96 -10.25
CA CYS A 295 -42.59 -25.98 -10.95
C CYS A 295 -43.35 -25.06 -9.98
N GLN A 296 -43.35 -25.36 -8.68
CA GLN A 296 -44.04 -24.56 -7.66
C GLN A 296 -43.62 -23.09 -7.69
N LYS A 297 -42.33 -22.81 -7.96
CA LYS A 297 -41.80 -21.45 -8.09
C LYS A 297 -42.38 -20.65 -9.26
N TYR A 298 -42.99 -21.34 -10.23
CA TYR A 298 -43.52 -20.76 -11.47
C TYR A 298 -45.04 -20.89 -11.56
N ILE A 299 -45.72 -21.23 -10.46
CA ILE A 299 -47.16 -21.55 -10.44
C ILE A 299 -48.03 -20.40 -10.96
N ASP A 300 -47.57 -19.15 -10.86
CA ASP A 300 -48.25 -17.96 -11.39
C ASP A 300 -48.44 -18.00 -12.91
N HIS A 301 -47.72 -18.88 -13.61
CA HIS A 301 -47.83 -19.11 -15.05
C HIS A 301 -48.61 -20.38 -15.41
N ALA A 302 -49.10 -21.12 -14.42
CA ALA A 302 -49.83 -22.36 -14.65
C ALA A 302 -51.29 -22.10 -15.07
N PRO A 303 -51.94 -23.04 -15.80
CA PRO A 303 -53.38 -23.00 -16.04
C PRO A 303 -54.17 -23.03 -14.73
N GLU A 304 -55.40 -22.49 -14.73
CA GLU A 304 -56.24 -22.38 -13.52
C GLU A 304 -56.53 -23.74 -12.85
N GLU A 305 -56.47 -24.85 -13.60
CA GLU A 305 -56.68 -26.19 -13.04
C GLU A 305 -55.49 -26.71 -12.22
N ILE A 306 -54.30 -26.15 -12.39
CA ILE A 306 -53.09 -26.54 -11.64
C ILE A 306 -52.88 -25.60 -10.46
N GLN A 307 -53.12 -26.11 -9.26
CA GLN A 307 -52.93 -25.35 -8.03
C GLN A 307 -51.60 -25.65 -7.35
N ALA A 308 -51.10 -24.65 -6.62
CA ALA A 308 -49.98 -24.76 -5.71
C ALA A 308 -50.20 -25.94 -4.74
N SER A 309 -49.19 -26.80 -4.60
CA SER A 309 -49.24 -27.90 -3.63
C SER A 309 -48.45 -27.55 -2.39
N SER A 310 -49.08 -27.67 -1.22
CA SER A 310 -48.44 -27.46 0.09
C SER A 310 -47.44 -28.56 0.47
N THR A 311 -47.38 -29.66 -0.29
CA THR A 311 -46.40 -30.74 -0.08
C THR A 311 -45.04 -30.46 -0.73
N CYS A 312 -44.93 -29.37 -1.48
CA CYS A 312 -43.74 -28.95 -2.20
C CYS A 312 -43.10 -27.75 -1.48
N GLU A 313 -42.64 -27.94 -0.24
CA GLU A 313 -41.83 -26.96 0.49
C GLU A 313 -40.33 -27.13 0.20
#